data_AF-A0A5K1D240-F1
#
_entry.id   AF-A0A5K1D240-F1
#
_cell.length_a   1.000
_cell.length_b   1.000
_cell.length_c   1.000
_cell.angle_alpha   90.00
_cell.angle_beta   90.00
_cell.angle_gamma   90.00
#
_symmetry.space_group_name_H-M   'P 1'
#
loop_
_entity.id
_entity.type
_entity.pdbx_description
1 polymer ?
#
loop_
_entity_poly.entity_id
_entity_poly.type
_entity_poly.pdbx_seq_one_letter_code
_entity_poly.pdbx_strand_id
1 'polypeptide(L)'
;TSNWCDHWKQCIWFTSGSGIYVSQNEQILLESVHDDIRVSYNVKKYDARGEEWICHGSQDKCPHLELPPERVAIYGDKDWRFAMSSAVQNA
;
A
#
# COMPACT_ATOMS: atom_id res chain seq x y z
N THR A 1 22.78 -20.68 -13.47
CA THR A 1 21.71 -21.60 -13.04
C THR A 1 20.39 -20.86 -13.10
N SER A 2 19.47 -21.30 -13.95
CA SER A 2 18.18 -20.61 -14.15
C SER A 2 17.22 -20.99 -13.03
N ASN A 3 17.24 -20.23 -11.94
CA ASN A 3 16.30 -20.36 -10.82
C ASN A 3 15.00 -19.57 -11.06
N TRP A 4 14.77 -19.13 -12.30
CA TRP A 4 13.56 -18.43 -12.67
C TRP A 4 12.41 -19.42 -12.81
N CYS A 5 11.25 -19.07 -12.27
CA CYS A 5 10.01 -19.79 -12.48
C CYS A 5 8.79 -18.88 -12.37
N ASP A 6 7.67 -19.29 -12.96
CA ASP A 6 6.42 -18.53 -12.94
C ASP A 6 5.45 -19.01 -11.84
N HIS A 7 5.59 -20.26 -11.38
CA HIS A 7 4.70 -20.86 -10.38
C HIS A 7 4.97 -20.34 -8.96
N TRP A 8 6.19 -19.88 -8.67
CA TRP A 8 6.54 -19.19 -7.42
C TRP A 8 7.01 -17.77 -7.72
N LYS A 9 6.40 -16.81 -7.04
CA LYS A 9 6.64 -15.37 -7.22
C LYS A 9 6.75 -14.70 -5.86
N GLN A 10 7.19 -13.45 -5.89
CA GLN A 10 7.16 -12.57 -4.73
C GLN A 10 5.76 -11.97 -4.56
N CYS A 11 5.42 -11.64 -3.31
CA CYS A 11 4.16 -11.04 -2.93
C CYS A 11 4.39 -9.60 -2.44
N ILE A 12 3.38 -8.76 -2.63
CA ILE A 12 3.35 -7.38 -2.15
C ILE A 12 2.14 -7.25 -1.23
N TRP A 13 2.33 -6.66 -0.07
CA TRP A 13 1.26 -6.36 0.88
C TRP A 13 1.23 -4.86 1.16
N PHE A 14 0.03 -4.31 1.25
CA PHE A 14 -0.20 -2.92 1.61
C PHE A 14 -0.49 -2.80 3.11
N THR A 15 0.06 -1.78 3.74
CA THR A 15 -0.33 -1.40 5.10
C THR A 15 -1.62 -0.59 5.07
N SER A 16 -2.38 -0.63 6.15
CA SER A 16 -3.62 0.14 6.27
C SER A 16 -3.36 1.65 6.28
N GLY A 17 -4.30 2.42 5.72
CA GLY A 17 -4.24 3.88 5.70
C GLY A 17 -3.21 4.45 4.72
N SER A 18 -2.62 5.59 5.06
CA SER A 18 -1.63 6.30 4.24
C SER A 18 -0.19 5.76 4.35
N GLY A 19 0.00 4.64 5.07
CA GLY A 19 1.31 4.16 5.46
C GLY A 19 1.91 4.89 6.68
N ILE A 20 3.15 4.54 7.02
CA ILE A 20 3.87 5.03 8.21
C ILE A 20 5.20 5.62 7.79
N TYR A 21 5.54 6.80 8.33
CA TYR A 21 6.85 7.41 8.15
C TYR A 21 7.90 6.71 9.02
N VAL A 22 8.97 6.25 8.38
CA VAL A 22 10.08 5.56 9.01
C VAL A 22 11.39 6.31 8.74
N SER A 23 12.25 6.38 9.75
CA SER A 23 13.58 6.97 9.65
C SER A 23 14.68 5.90 9.72
N GLN A 24 15.88 6.23 9.24
CA GLN A 24 17.02 5.32 9.34
C GLN A 24 17.31 4.99 10.82
N ASN A 25 17.56 3.71 11.10
CA ASN A 25 17.81 3.17 12.44
C ASN A 25 16.62 3.31 13.42
N GLU A 26 15.44 3.67 12.92
CA GLU A 26 14.22 3.65 13.72
C GLU A 26 13.73 2.22 13.91
N GLN A 27 13.34 1.87 15.14
CA GLN A 27 12.71 0.59 15.43
C GLN A 27 11.20 0.70 15.16
N ILE A 28 10.70 -0.25 14.36
CA ILE A 28 9.28 -0.43 14.10
C ILE A 28 8.89 -1.87 14.41
N LEU A 29 7.62 -2.09 14.77
CA LEU A 29 7.06 -3.42 14.95
C LEU A 29 6.33 -3.82 13.67
N LEU A 30 6.80 -4.87 13.00
CA LEU A 30 6.10 -5.52 11.90
C LEU A 30 5.41 -6.78 12.44
N GLU A 31 4.09 -6.75 12.55
CA GLU A 31 3.27 -7.87 13.00
C GLU A 31 2.75 -8.64 11.77
N SER A 32 3.11 -9.92 11.68
CA SER A 32 2.55 -10.84 10.69
C SER A 32 1.34 -11.55 11.29
N VAL A 33 0.21 -11.52 10.59
CA VAL A 33 -1.01 -12.24 10.94
C VAL A 33 -1.31 -13.24 9.84
N HIS A 34 -1.67 -14.47 10.18
CA HIS A 34 -2.01 -15.47 9.18
C HIS A 34 -3.16 -16.37 9.66
N ASP A 35 -3.84 -16.96 8.69
CA ASP A 35 -4.75 -18.09 8.88
C ASP A 35 -4.30 -19.26 7.98
N ASP A 36 -5.17 -20.24 7.74
CA ASP A 36 -4.85 -21.44 6.95
C ASP A 36 -4.51 -21.12 5.48
N ILE A 37 -4.96 -19.98 4.95
CA ILE A 37 -4.84 -19.64 3.52
C ILE A 37 -4.38 -18.21 3.24
N ARG A 38 -4.21 -17.37 4.26
CA ARG A 38 -3.90 -15.94 4.11
C ARG A 38 -2.79 -15.51 5.05
N VAL A 39 -2.04 -14.52 4.58
CA VAL A 39 -1.06 -13.78 5.36
C VAL A 39 -1.31 -12.29 5.15
N SER A 40 -1.27 -11.52 6.24
CA SER A 40 -1.36 -10.06 6.26
C SER A 40 -0.33 -9.48 7.21
N TYR A 41 -0.06 -8.17 7.06
CA TYR A 41 0.94 -7.47 7.85
C TYR A 41 0.37 -6.18 8.41
N ASN A 42 0.62 -5.94 9.69
CA ASN A 42 0.38 -4.67 10.36
C ASN A 42 1.73 -4.06 10.73
N VAL A 43 1.92 -2.78 10.43
CA VAL A 43 3.09 -2.04 10.89
C VAL A 43 2.65 -1.13 12.03
N LYS A 44 3.35 -1.22 13.16
CA LYS A 44 3.10 -0.42 14.35
C LYS A 44 4.36 0.37 14.68
N LYS A 45 4.16 1.60 15.08
CA LYS A 45 5.21 2.52 15.54
C LYS A 45 4.81 2.98 16.93
N TYR A 46 5.77 3.13 17.84
CA TYR A 46 5.52 3.63 19.18
C TYR A 46 6.26 4.94 19.37
N ASP A 47 5.65 5.88 20.05
CA ASP A 47 6.28 7.15 20.40
C ASP A 47 7.23 7.00 21.61
N ALA A 48 7.89 8.09 22.01
CA ALA A 48 8.80 8.08 23.16
C ALA A 48 8.13 7.76 24.50
N ARG A 49 6.78 7.80 24.56
CA ARG A 49 5.98 7.46 25.74
C ARG A 49 5.51 5.99 25.71
N GLY A 50 5.82 5.27 24.63
CA GLY A 50 5.37 3.89 24.42
C GLY A 50 3.93 3.80 23.93
N GLU A 51 3.32 4.92 23.53
CA GLU A 51 1.98 4.93 22.95
C GLU A 51 2.08 4.60 21.45
N GLU A 52 1.14 3.80 20.95
CA GLU A 52 1.09 3.47 19.54
C GLU A 52 0.85 4.75 18.74
N TRP A 53 1.77 5.06 17.83
CA TRP A 53 1.65 6.15 16.89
C TRP A 53 0.55 5.81 15.89
N ILE A 54 -0.65 6.30 16.18
CA ILE A 54 -1.75 6.26 15.25
C ILE A 54 -1.50 7.35 14.22
N CYS A 55 -1.17 6.96 12.99
CA CYS A 55 -1.25 7.88 11.88
C CYS A 55 -2.71 8.35 11.78
N HIS A 56 -3.00 9.56 12.26
CA HIS A 56 -4.21 10.31 11.95
C HIS A 56 -4.21 10.77 10.48
N GLY A 57 -3.73 9.91 9.57
CA GLY A 57 -4.21 9.96 8.19
C GLY A 57 -5.72 9.83 8.33
N SER A 58 -6.42 10.82 7.81
CA SER A 58 -7.87 10.95 7.85
C SER A 58 -8.54 9.59 7.92
N GLN A 59 -9.58 9.50 8.74
CA GLN A 59 -10.64 8.52 8.58
C GLN A 59 -11.33 8.79 7.21
N ASP A 60 -10.55 8.80 6.14
CA ASP A 60 -10.95 9.11 4.81
C ASP A 60 -11.71 7.90 4.37
N LYS A 61 -13.02 8.08 4.41
CA LYS A 61 -14.00 7.40 3.59
C LYS A 61 -13.70 7.64 2.10
N CYS A 62 -12.46 7.49 1.67
CA CYS A 62 -12.18 7.14 0.29
C CYS A 62 -12.63 5.69 0.20
N PRO A 63 -13.79 5.39 -0.41
CA PRO A 63 -14.12 4.01 -0.69
C PRO A 63 -12.92 3.45 -1.45
N HIS A 64 -12.31 2.40 -0.90
CA HIS A 64 -11.30 1.67 -1.62
C HIS A 64 -11.99 1.23 -2.91
N LEU A 65 -11.64 1.87 -4.03
CA LEU A 65 -12.20 1.51 -5.31
C LEU A 65 -11.72 0.08 -5.55
N GLU A 66 -12.64 -0.89 -5.48
CA GLU A 66 -12.32 -2.32 -5.62
C GLU A 66 -11.90 -2.60 -7.06
N LEU A 67 -10.66 -2.26 -7.36
CA LEU A 67 -10.03 -2.42 -8.64
C LEU A 67 -8.84 -3.37 -8.51
N PRO A 68 -8.56 -4.16 -9.55
CA PRO A 68 -7.36 -4.96 -9.56
C PRO A 68 -6.12 -4.04 -9.61
N PRO A 69 -4.96 -4.46 -9.08
CA PRO A 69 -3.76 -3.63 -8.97
C PRO A 69 -3.34 -2.96 -10.28
N GLU A 70 -3.54 -3.62 -11.42
CA GLU A 70 -3.21 -3.08 -12.75
C GLU A 70 -4.05 -1.85 -13.09
N ARG A 71 -5.32 -1.83 -12.67
CA ARG A 71 -6.21 -0.67 -12.87
C ARG A 71 -5.87 0.46 -11.92
N VAL A 72 -5.54 0.13 -10.67
CA VAL A 72 -5.06 1.12 -9.69
C VAL A 72 -3.80 1.81 -10.20
N ALA A 73 -2.87 1.07 -10.81
CA ALA A 73 -1.65 1.62 -11.39
C ALA A 73 -1.95 2.64 -12.51
N ILE A 74 -2.84 2.29 -13.45
CA ILE A 74 -3.23 3.19 -14.55
C ILE A 74 -3.87 4.47 -14.02
N TYR A 75 -4.76 4.37 -13.03
CA TYR A 75 -5.41 5.54 -12.45
C TYR A 75 -4.51 6.33 -11.50
N GLY A 76 -3.51 5.70 -10.89
CA GLY A 76 -2.47 6.39 -10.13
C GLY A 76 -1.55 7.24 -11.01
N ASP A 77 -1.35 6.83 -12.26
CA ASP A 77 -0.49 7.52 -13.23
C ASP A 77 -1.03 8.93 -13.56
N LYS A 78 -0.26 9.94 -13.14
CA LYS A 78 -0.60 11.35 -13.31
C LYS A 78 -0.63 11.76 -14.79
N ASP A 79 0.33 11.29 -15.57
CA ASP A 79 0.49 11.71 -16.95
C ASP A 79 -0.59 11.06 -17.82
N TRP A 80 -0.89 9.78 -17.56
CA TRP A 80 -2.02 9.09 -18.18
C TRP A 80 -3.34 9.78 -17.88
N ARG A 81 -3.60 10.11 -16.60
CA ARG A 81 -4.81 10.85 -16.20
C ARG A 81 -4.90 12.21 -16.85
N PHE A 82 -3.79 12.94 -16.92
CA PHE A 82 -3.74 14.25 -17.56
C PHE A 82 -4.08 14.15 -19.04
N ALA A 83 -3.42 13.24 -19.77
CA ALA A 83 -3.67 13.01 -21.19
C ALA A 83 -5.13 12.62 -21.48
N MET A 84 -5.70 11.71 -20.67
CA MET A 84 -7.10 11.30 -20.80
C MET A 84 -8.05 12.47 -20.54
N SER A 85 -7.82 13.26 -19.49
CA SER A 85 -8.63 14.44 -19.21
C SER A 85 -8.58 15.45 -20.34
N SER A 86 -7.39 15.71 -20.90
CA SER A 86 -7.24 16.61 -22.04
C SER A 86 -7.98 16.08 -23.27
N ALA A 87 -7.89 14.79 -23.58
CA ALA A 87 -8.60 14.20 -24.72
C ALA A 87 -10.12 14.33 -24.57
N VAL A 88 -10.68 14.06 -23.39
CA VAL A 88 -12.12 14.17 -23.12
C VAL A 88 -12.62 15.60 -23.20
N GLN A 89 -11.84 16.58 -22.72
CA GLN A 89 -12.23 18.00 -22.77
C GLN A 89 -12.20 18.59 -24.19
N ASN A 90 -11.41 18.01 -25.09
CA ASN A 90 -11.27 18.45 -26.48
C ASN A 90 -12.10 17.60 -27.46
N ALA A 91 -12.99 16.74 -26.96
CA ALA A 91 -13.87 15.89 -27.75
C ALA A 91 -15.16 16.60 -28.20
#